data_AF-A0A8J6ZAJ7-F1
#
_entry.id   AF-A0A8J6ZAJ7-F1
#
_cell.length_a   1.000
_cell.length_b   1.000
_cell.length_c   1.000
_cell.angle_alpha   90.00
_cell.angle_beta   90.00
_cell.angle_gamma   90.00
#
_symmetry.space_group_name_H-M   'P 1'
#
loop_
_entity.id
_entity.type
_entity.pdbx_description
1 polymer ?
#
loop_
_entity_poly.entity_id
_entity_poly.type
_entity_poly.pdbx_seq_one_letter_code
_entity_poly.pdbx_strand_id
1 'polypeptide(L)'
;MSCDLVGIYMITCLKNDKHYIGQSVRLKHRMKEHKSCSSNTQLREDIELYGWENFRFEILEECKEEELDERELHYIEVIKPEYNVCMEGNPFTQKNLEIIRELSRKPVRCVEDNRVFPSQYAAANAYDVCESSLCNVLHGKQVTVGGFHFEYADERPSETRENKTKKPVRCVEMGIVFPTIAEAAKAVGINSRTISAALNGQSFTAAGFHWKFADGRPANIRPEETRKPKKKPVRCIETGVIYESIAQAAKTFDLCSTTIGHAANGEYEKAGGYHWEFVDKQSHKPYKKNPQQKRGKAVRCIETQEVFKTMSKAAECVGISVASISRALNGKVKMAGVYHWEFVKENIDLTPVKKSPKTTAKPVRCVETGEVFRSMREAADHFGIHSSGIGHALHRRKKTVGGYHWEFATSMP
;
A
#
# COMPACT_ATOMS: atom_id res chain seq x y z
N MET A 1 23.35 -17.05 -9.44
CA MET A 1 23.22 -15.67 -8.92
C MET A 1 23.20 -14.75 -10.13
N SER A 2 22.07 -14.10 -10.42
CA SER A 2 22.06 -13.04 -11.44
C SER A 2 22.62 -11.80 -10.75
N CYS A 3 23.90 -11.47 -10.98
CA CYS A 3 24.44 -10.18 -10.56
C CYS A 3 23.70 -9.09 -11.35
N ASP A 4 22.82 -8.37 -10.66
CA ASP A 4 22.32 -7.10 -11.18
C ASP A 4 23.45 -6.08 -11.03
N LEU A 5 23.72 -5.33 -12.09
CA LEU A 5 24.78 -4.31 -12.11
C LEU A 5 24.40 -3.14 -11.19
N VAL A 6 25.32 -2.74 -10.33
CA VAL A 6 25.26 -1.60 -9.40
C VAL A 6 26.11 -0.47 -9.98
N GLY A 7 25.60 0.75 -10.06
CA GLY A 7 26.42 1.84 -10.57
C GLY A 7 25.68 3.11 -10.98
N ILE A 8 26.38 3.96 -11.71
CA ILE A 8 25.93 5.25 -12.22
C ILE A 8 25.58 5.15 -13.70
N TYR A 9 24.49 5.78 -14.10
CA TYR A 9 24.03 5.81 -15.48
C TYR A 9 23.66 7.23 -15.93
N MET A 10 23.63 7.40 -17.25
CA MET A 10 23.20 8.60 -17.95
C MET A 10 22.07 8.28 -18.91
N ILE A 11 21.08 9.17 -18.99
CA ILE A 11 20.05 9.18 -20.01
C ILE A 11 20.23 10.44 -20.84
N THR A 12 20.47 10.29 -22.14
CA THR A 12 20.59 11.41 -23.09
C THR A 12 19.38 11.44 -24.00
N CYS A 13 18.73 12.60 -24.11
CA CYS A 13 17.70 12.82 -25.13
C CYS A 13 18.34 13.19 -26.46
N LEU A 14 18.10 12.39 -27.50
CA LEU A 14 18.69 12.56 -28.82
C LEU A 14 18.06 13.71 -29.64
N LYS A 15 17.01 14.35 -29.11
CA LYS A 15 16.32 15.48 -29.78
C LYS A 15 16.82 16.85 -29.32
N ASN A 16 17.24 16.95 -28.07
CA ASN A 16 17.63 18.22 -27.46
C ASN A 16 18.97 18.16 -26.71
N ASP A 17 19.66 17.03 -26.79
CA ASP A 17 20.94 16.73 -26.13
C ASP A 17 20.95 17.02 -24.62
N LYS A 18 19.79 16.98 -23.96
CA LYS A 18 19.72 17.09 -22.50
C LYS A 18 20.06 15.77 -21.83
N HIS A 19 20.67 15.87 -20.66
CA HIS A 19 21.18 14.73 -19.91
C HIS A 19 20.46 14.59 -18.56
N TYR A 20 20.34 13.34 -18.12
CA TYR A 20 19.95 12.96 -16.76
C TYR A 20 20.99 11.99 -16.20
N ILE A 21 21.46 12.22 -14.99
CA ILE A 21 22.34 11.31 -14.25
C ILE A 21 21.57 10.68 -13.11
N GLY A 22 21.75 9.38 -12.92
CA GLY A 22 21.14 8.66 -11.80
C GLY A 22 21.98 7.48 -11.32
N GLN A 23 21.70 7.02 -10.10
CA GLN A 23 22.29 5.82 -9.50
C GLN A 23 21.30 4.66 -9.33
N SER A 24 21.80 3.42 -9.27
CA SER A 24 20.98 2.26 -8.91
C SER A 24 21.81 1.04 -8.51
N VAL A 25 21.31 0.28 -7.53
CA VAL A 25 21.76 -1.08 -7.21
C VAL A 25 21.25 -2.15 -8.20
N ARG A 26 20.34 -1.77 -9.11
CA ARG A 26 19.79 -2.62 -10.16
C ARG A 26 19.56 -1.83 -11.45
N LEU A 27 20.64 -1.54 -12.18
CA LEU A 27 20.62 -0.70 -13.39
C LEU A 27 19.59 -1.16 -14.44
N LYS A 28 19.51 -2.49 -14.70
CA LYS A 28 18.55 -3.06 -15.66
C LYS A 28 17.09 -2.82 -15.25
N HIS A 29 16.79 -2.85 -13.96
CA HIS A 29 15.44 -2.56 -13.46
C HIS A 29 15.13 -1.08 -13.59
N ARG A 30 16.10 -0.23 -13.21
CA ARG A 30 15.97 1.22 -13.24
C ARG A 30 15.70 1.76 -14.65
N MET A 31 16.35 1.21 -15.66
CA MET A 31 16.08 1.55 -17.07
C MET A 31 14.62 1.27 -17.45
N LYS A 32 14.04 0.14 -17.01
CA LYS A 32 12.63 -0.21 -17.29
C LYS A 32 11.67 0.72 -16.55
N GLU A 33 12.03 1.15 -15.33
CA GLU A 33 11.26 2.14 -14.57
C GLU A 33 11.20 3.47 -15.32
N HIS A 34 12.33 4.01 -15.77
CA HIS A 34 12.34 5.27 -16.55
C HIS A 34 11.50 5.19 -17.81
N LYS A 35 11.54 4.04 -18.51
CA LYS A 35 10.71 3.80 -19.70
C LYS A 35 9.20 3.74 -19.41
N SER A 36 8.78 3.43 -18.19
CA SER A 36 7.38 3.17 -17.85
C SER A 36 6.75 4.19 -16.89
N CYS A 37 7.55 4.78 -16.00
CA CYS A 37 7.13 5.75 -14.98
C CYS A 37 8.38 6.47 -14.43
N SER A 38 8.84 7.53 -15.11
CA SER A 38 9.90 8.39 -14.57
C SER A 38 9.34 9.29 -13.46
N SER A 39 10.06 9.39 -12.35
CA SER A 39 9.73 10.27 -11.22
C SER A 39 10.14 11.73 -11.45
N ASN A 40 10.99 11.99 -12.46
CA ASN A 40 11.41 13.33 -12.82
C ASN A 40 10.43 13.90 -13.86
N THR A 41 9.76 15.00 -13.50
CA THR A 41 8.68 15.60 -14.31
C THR A 41 9.17 15.99 -15.71
N GLN A 42 10.29 16.71 -15.81
CA GLN A 42 10.79 17.18 -17.12
C GLN A 42 11.27 16.02 -18.00
N LEU A 43 12.03 15.08 -17.44
CA LEU A 43 12.47 13.89 -18.18
C LEU A 43 11.27 13.07 -18.65
N ARG A 44 10.23 12.95 -17.81
CA ARG A 44 9.00 12.24 -18.16
C ARG A 44 8.26 12.94 -19.29
N GLU A 45 8.09 14.26 -19.22
CA GLU A 45 7.44 15.06 -20.25
C GLU A 45 8.17 14.93 -21.59
N ASP A 46 9.50 15.01 -21.60
CA ASP A 46 10.30 14.87 -22.82
C ASP A 46 10.26 13.42 -23.36
N ILE A 47 10.19 12.40 -22.49
CA ILE A 47 9.96 10.99 -22.91
C ILE A 47 8.57 10.80 -23.52
N GLU A 48 7.53 11.40 -22.94
CA GLU A 48 6.16 11.35 -23.47
C GLU A 48 6.05 12.10 -24.80
N LEU A 49 6.81 13.19 -24.97
CA LEU A 49 6.83 14.02 -26.18
C LEU A 49 7.62 13.38 -27.33
N TYR A 50 8.84 12.93 -27.08
CA TYR A 50 9.75 12.45 -28.12
C TYR A 50 9.74 10.93 -28.29
N GLY A 51 9.19 10.16 -27.34
CA GLY A 51 9.25 8.71 -27.36
C GLY A 51 10.61 8.17 -26.86
N TRP A 52 10.58 7.04 -26.15
CA TRP A 52 11.76 6.43 -25.51
C TRP A 52 12.87 6.05 -26.51
N GLU A 53 12.52 5.76 -27.75
CA GLU A 53 13.47 5.47 -28.83
C GLU A 53 14.40 6.65 -29.15
N ASN A 54 14.00 7.87 -28.77
CA ASN A 54 14.84 9.06 -28.88
C ASN A 54 15.62 9.34 -27.58
N PHE A 55 15.78 8.34 -26.72
CA PHE A 55 16.61 8.41 -25.53
C PHE A 55 17.64 7.28 -25.52
N ARG A 56 18.88 7.63 -25.19
CA ARG A 56 19.99 6.68 -25.03
C ARG A 56 20.28 6.51 -23.55
N PHE A 57 20.36 5.25 -23.10
CA PHE A 57 20.72 4.89 -21.73
C PHE A 57 22.13 4.32 -21.72
N GLU A 58 23.03 4.94 -20.96
CA GLU A 58 24.46 4.59 -20.90
C GLU A 58 24.86 4.35 -19.45
N ILE A 59 25.65 3.31 -19.20
CA ILE A 59 26.26 3.08 -17.88
C ILE A 59 27.57 3.86 -17.87
N LEU A 60 27.71 4.79 -16.94
CA LEU A 60 28.93 5.61 -16.79
C LEU A 60 29.98 4.87 -15.96
N GLU A 61 29.53 4.17 -14.91
CA GLU A 61 30.42 3.47 -13.98
C GLU A 61 29.69 2.35 -13.26
N GLU A 62 30.38 1.23 -13.05
CA GLU A 62 30.00 0.19 -12.09
C GLU A 62 30.79 0.41 -10.79
N CYS A 63 30.10 0.58 -9.67
CA CYS A 63 30.70 0.86 -8.37
C CYS A 63 29.98 0.09 -7.25
N LYS A 64 30.53 0.13 -6.04
CA LYS A 64 29.88 -0.48 -4.88
C LYS A 64 28.68 0.32 -4.43
N GLU A 65 27.74 -0.32 -3.72
CA GLU A 65 26.54 0.35 -3.20
C GLU A 65 26.90 1.51 -2.27
N GLU A 66 27.96 1.36 -1.47
CA GLU A 66 28.44 2.39 -0.54
C GLU A 66 29.02 3.63 -1.24
N GLU A 67 29.40 3.52 -2.52
CA GLU A 67 30.05 4.58 -3.30
C GLU A 67 29.05 5.35 -4.18
N LEU A 68 27.80 4.88 -4.30
CA LEU A 68 26.80 5.41 -5.23
C LEU A 68 26.60 6.92 -5.05
N ASP A 69 26.34 7.38 -3.82
CA ASP A 69 26.03 8.80 -3.55
C ASP A 69 27.19 9.73 -3.91
N GLU A 70 28.43 9.31 -3.67
CA GLU A 70 29.63 10.09 -4.01
C GLU A 70 29.83 10.15 -5.53
N ARG A 71 29.66 9.01 -6.21
CA ARG A 71 29.88 8.92 -7.66
C ARG A 71 28.76 9.59 -8.44
N GLU A 72 27.50 9.48 -8.02
CA GLU A 72 26.37 10.20 -8.62
C GLU A 72 26.59 11.72 -8.55
N LEU A 73 27.01 12.22 -7.39
CA LEU A 73 27.34 13.62 -7.20
C LEU A 73 28.48 14.04 -8.13
N HIS A 74 29.59 13.29 -8.15
CA HIS A 74 30.73 13.57 -9.03
C HIS A 74 30.31 13.76 -10.50
N TYR A 75 29.49 12.85 -11.04
CA TYR A 75 29.03 12.96 -12.42
C TYR A 75 28.05 14.12 -12.64
N ILE A 76 27.17 14.41 -11.67
CA ILE A 76 26.29 15.59 -11.74
C ILE A 76 27.13 16.89 -11.76
N GLU A 77 28.19 16.97 -10.98
CA GLU A 77 29.05 18.16 -10.91
C GLU A 77 29.86 18.39 -12.20
N VAL A 78 30.40 17.30 -12.74
CA VAL A 78 31.21 17.34 -13.96
C VAL A 78 30.35 17.60 -15.20
N ILE A 79 29.19 16.94 -15.30
CA ILE A 79 28.35 16.95 -16.51
C ILE A 79 27.31 18.10 -16.47
N LYS A 80 26.85 18.50 -15.28
CA LYS A 80 25.78 19.49 -15.06
C LYS A 80 24.50 19.18 -15.86
N PRO A 81 23.93 17.96 -15.71
CA PRO A 81 22.79 17.49 -16.49
C PRO A 81 21.53 18.32 -16.27
N GLU A 82 20.88 18.72 -17.37
CA GLU A 82 19.75 19.64 -17.38
C GLU A 82 18.51 19.03 -16.73
N TYR A 83 18.27 17.72 -16.91
CA TYR A 83 17.11 17.07 -16.31
C TYR A 83 17.25 16.90 -14.80
N ASN A 84 18.46 16.93 -14.22
CA ASN A 84 18.63 16.86 -12.77
C ASN A 84 18.31 18.19 -12.07
N VAL A 85 18.17 19.29 -12.84
CA VAL A 85 17.80 20.61 -12.34
C VAL A 85 16.27 20.72 -12.32
N CYS A 86 15.61 20.28 -11.25
CA CYS A 86 14.19 20.57 -11.08
C CYS A 86 13.99 21.85 -10.27
N MET A 87 13.20 22.77 -10.84
CA MET A 87 12.73 24.02 -10.25
C MET A 87 12.20 23.85 -8.82
N GLU A 88 12.47 24.86 -7.99
CA GLU A 88 11.94 25.14 -6.64
C GLU A 88 11.08 24.03 -6.01
N GLY A 89 11.71 23.11 -5.29
CA GLY A 89 10.97 22.11 -4.51
C GLY A 89 11.69 20.78 -4.25
N ASN A 90 12.85 20.53 -4.83
CA ASN A 90 13.66 19.36 -4.51
C ASN A 90 14.70 19.69 -3.40
N PRO A 91 14.76 18.96 -2.28
CA PRO A 91 15.79 19.15 -1.25
C PRO A 91 17.23 18.87 -1.70
N PHE A 92 17.47 18.48 -2.96
CA PHE A 92 18.75 18.06 -3.51
C PHE A 92 19.31 18.98 -4.62
N THR A 93 19.35 20.30 -4.43
CA THR A 93 20.26 21.15 -5.23
C THR A 93 21.66 21.16 -4.61
N GLN A 94 22.72 21.25 -5.41
CA GLN A 94 24.13 21.27 -4.95
C GLN A 94 24.35 22.30 -3.82
N LYS A 95 23.72 23.48 -3.95
CA LYS A 95 23.71 24.53 -2.93
C LYS A 95 22.99 24.10 -1.63
N ASN A 96 21.90 23.35 -1.72
CA ASN A 96 21.22 22.79 -0.56
C ASN A 96 21.99 21.60 0.04
N LEU A 97 22.71 20.81 -0.75
CA LEU A 97 23.51 19.67 -0.27
C LEU A 97 24.78 20.12 0.45
N GLU A 98 25.48 21.13 -0.06
CA GLU A 98 26.61 21.76 0.65
C GLU A 98 26.13 22.46 1.91
N ILE A 99 25.03 23.22 1.85
CA ILE A 99 24.43 23.85 3.03
C ILE A 99 23.94 22.80 4.05
N ILE A 100 23.31 21.69 3.63
CA ILE A 100 22.89 20.61 4.54
C ILE A 100 24.10 19.86 5.10
N ARG A 101 25.16 19.62 4.31
CA ARG A 101 26.41 18.96 4.77
C ARG A 101 27.21 19.87 5.71
N GLU A 102 27.27 21.17 5.48
CA GLU A 102 27.88 22.15 6.38
C GLU A 102 27.04 22.35 7.65
N LEU A 103 25.72 22.46 7.54
CA LEU A 103 24.81 22.61 8.69
C LEU A 103 24.64 21.31 9.51
N SER A 104 24.98 20.14 8.95
CA SER A 104 24.91 18.83 9.63
C SER A 104 26.23 18.38 10.25
N ARG A 105 27.34 19.10 10.05
CA ARG A 105 28.60 18.91 10.80
C ARG A 105 28.51 19.49 12.20
N LYS A 106 27.43 19.17 12.91
CA LYS A 106 27.33 19.47 14.33
C LYS A 106 28.24 18.49 15.06
N PRO A 107 29.27 18.97 15.77
CA PRO A 107 30.12 18.10 16.55
C PRO A 107 29.28 17.34 17.57
N VAL A 108 29.58 16.06 17.74
CA VAL A 108 28.85 15.15 18.63
C VAL A 108 29.78 14.76 19.76
N ARG A 109 29.30 14.81 21.00
CA ARG A 109 30.02 14.42 22.20
C ARG A 109 29.46 13.09 22.72
N CYS A 110 30.33 12.16 23.07
CA CYS A 110 29.97 11.01 23.92
C CYS A 110 29.96 11.46 25.39
N VAL A 111 28.88 11.20 26.11
CA VAL A 111 28.69 11.71 27.48
C VAL A 111 29.60 10.99 28.47
N GLU A 112 29.87 9.70 28.25
CA GLU A 112 30.63 8.85 29.17
C GLU A 112 32.12 9.20 29.23
N ASP A 113 32.73 9.46 28.07
CA ASP A 113 34.17 9.72 27.96
C ASP A 113 34.50 11.16 27.52
N ASN A 114 33.47 11.98 27.30
CA ASN A 114 33.55 13.38 26.92
C ASN A 114 34.29 13.62 25.58
N ARG A 115 34.46 12.59 24.74
CA ARG A 115 35.11 12.72 23.44
C ARG A 115 34.20 13.43 22.46
N VAL A 116 34.74 14.45 21.79
CA VAL A 116 34.03 15.23 20.77
C VAL A 116 34.48 14.78 19.40
N PHE A 117 33.51 14.47 18.56
CA PHE A 117 33.68 14.04 17.19
C PHE A 117 33.17 15.14 16.27
N PRO A 118 33.83 15.35 15.11
CA PRO A 118 33.42 16.39 14.16
C PRO A 118 32.05 16.10 13.50
N SER A 119 31.56 14.87 13.58
CA SER A 119 30.26 14.47 13.03
C SER A 119 29.70 13.21 13.71
N GLN A 120 28.41 12.96 13.54
CA GLN A 120 27.75 11.72 13.97
C GLN A 120 28.37 10.47 13.33
N TYR A 121 28.86 10.58 12.09
CA TYR A 121 29.53 9.50 11.37
C TYR A 121 30.89 9.16 12.00
N ALA A 122 31.68 10.19 12.35
CA ALA A 122 32.95 10.00 13.03
C ALA A 122 32.77 9.38 14.43
N ALA A 123 31.70 9.75 15.14
CA ALA A 123 31.32 9.10 16.39
C ALA A 123 30.89 7.64 16.15
N ALA A 124 30.02 7.39 15.18
CA ALA A 124 29.52 6.05 14.88
C ALA A 124 30.64 5.04 14.58
N ASN A 125 31.62 5.43 13.77
CA ASN A 125 32.78 4.60 13.46
C ASN A 125 33.69 4.38 14.67
N ALA A 126 33.87 5.38 15.53
CA ALA A 126 34.76 5.27 16.69
C ALA A 126 34.24 4.29 17.77
N TYR A 127 32.92 4.17 17.92
CA TYR A 127 32.28 3.23 18.87
C TYR A 127 31.75 1.96 18.20
N ASP A 128 32.01 1.77 16.90
CA ASP A 128 31.50 0.65 16.10
C ASP A 128 29.98 0.47 16.23
N VAL A 129 29.25 1.58 16.09
CA VAL A 129 27.79 1.61 16.17
C VAL A 129 27.18 2.06 14.86
N CYS A 130 25.98 1.57 14.57
CA CYS A 130 25.26 1.99 13.38
C CYS A 130 24.91 3.49 13.45
N GLU A 131 25.33 4.25 12.44
CA GLU A 131 25.09 5.70 12.34
C GLU A 131 23.60 6.06 12.49
N SER A 132 22.71 5.28 11.87
CA SER A 132 21.26 5.48 11.98
C SER A 132 20.74 5.34 13.41
N SER A 133 21.35 4.46 14.21
CA SER A 133 21.00 4.27 15.63
C SER A 133 21.52 5.42 16.48
N LEU A 134 22.73 5.91 16.20
CA LEU A 134 23.30 7.09 16.85
C LEU A 134 22.49 8.36 16.52
N CYS A 135 22.03 8.51 15.28
CA CYS A 135 21.11 9.56 14.85
C CYS A 135 19.77 9.50 15.62
N ASN A 136 19.23 8.32 15.89
CA ASN A 136 18.03 8.17 16.71
C ASN A 136 18.24 8.60 18.17
N VAL A 137 19.45 8.37 18.72
CA VAL A 137 19.83 8.84 20.06
C VAL A 137 19.89 10.37 20.11
N LEU A 138 20.57 10.99 19.15
CA LEU A 138 20.67 12.47 19.05
C LEU A 138 19.29 13.15 18.89
N HIS A 139 18.37 12.50 18.18
CA HIS A 139 16.98 12.99 18.04
C HIS A 139 16.05 12.63 19.22
N GLY A 140 16.57 11.95 20.25
CA GLY A 140 15.78 11.54 21.42
C GLY A 140 14.72 10.47 21.14
N LYS A 141 14.83 9.76 20.01
CA LYS A 141 13.98 8.60 19.70
C LYS A 141 14.46 7.33 20.41
N GLN A 142 15.75 7.29 20.74
CA GLN A 142 16.41 6.19 21.44
C GLN A 142 17.24 6.76 22.60
N VAL A 143 17.40 5.99 23.68
CA VAL A 143 18.11 6.47 24.88
C VAL A 143 19.63 6.32 24.74
N THR A 144 20.07 5.16 24.24
CA THR A 144 21.50 4.81 24.12
C THR A 144 21.77 4.02 22.84
N VAL A 145 22.99 4.08 22.32
CA VAL A 145 23.47 3.20 21.25
C VAL A 145 24.78 2.54 21.68
N GLY A 146 24.88 1.22 21.55
CA GLY A 146 26.06 0.48 22.01
C GLY A 146 26.35 0.60 23.51
N GLY A 147 25.39 1.06 24.32
CA GLY A 147 25.58 1.36 25.75
C GLY A 147 26.07 2.77 26.05
N PHE A 148 26.28 3.61 25.04
CA PHE A 148 26.77 5.00 25.18
C PHE A 148 25.67 6.02 24.88
N HIS A 149 25.81 7.20 25.49
CA HIS A 149 24.97 8.37 25.24
C HIS A 149 25.72 9.38 24.38
N PHE A 150 25.00 10.00 23.45
CA PHE A 150 25.55 11.01 22.55
C PHE A 150 24.68 12.26 22.55
N GLU A 151 25.34 13.42 22.55
CA GLU A 151 24.72 14.75 22.47
C GLU A 151 25.46 15.65 21.46
N TYR A 152 24.86 16.75 21.01
CA TYR A 152 25.58 17.72 20.20
C TYR A 152 26.48 18.58 21.09
N ALA A 153 27.77 18.68 20.76
CA ALA A 153 28.78 19.34 21.59
C ALA A 153 28.58 20.87 21.70
N ASP A 154 27.85 21.46 20.74
CA ASP A 154 27.51 22.90 20.69
C ASP A 154 26.23 23.25 21.46
N GLU A 155 25.42 22.27 21.84
CA GLU A 155 24.25 22.51 22.70
C GLU A 155 24.73 22.45 24.16
N ARG A 156 24.47 23.54 24.92
CA ARG A 156 24.75 23.57 26.38
C ARG A 156 24.17 22.30 27.01
N PRO A 157 24.88 21.65 27.96
CA PRO A 157 24.44 20.39 28.54
C PRO A 157 22.99 20.53 28.99
N SER A 158 22.09 19.88 28.25
CA SER A 158 20.69 19.90 28.61
C SER A 158 20.57 19.00 29.82
N GLU A 159 20.30 19.61 30.98
CA GLU A 159 19.86 18.91 32.18
C GLU A 159 18.97 17.74 31.77
N THR A 160 19.36 16.54 32.21
CA THR A 160 18.69 15.26 31.99
C THR A 160 17.22 15.44 31.64
N ARG A 161 16.87 15.27 30.36
CA ARG A 161 15.49 15.35 29.89
C ARG A 161 14.69 14.23 30.55
N GLU A 162 14.12 14.51 31.73
CA GLU A 162 13.03 13.72 32.25
C GLU A 162 11.93 13.64 31.18
N ASN A 163 11.55 12.41 30.87
CA ASN A 163 10.55 12.06 29.85
C ASN A 163 9.30 12.95 29.97
N LYS A 164 9.13 13.93 29.06
CA LYS A 164 7.92 14.78 28.89
C LYS A 164 6.64 13.99 28.52
N THR A 165 6.63 12.66 28.66
CA THR A 165 5.57 11.77 28.18
C THR A 165 4.59 11.31 29.25
N LYS A 166 4.81 11.61 30.54
CA LYS A 166 3.82 11.33 31.59
C LYS A 166 2.91 12.54 31.79
N LYS A 167 1.88 12.65 30.93
CA LYS A 167 0.78 13.60 31.14
C LYS A 167 -0.33 12.90 31.92
N PRO A 168 -0.48 13.18 33.23
CA PRO A 168 -1.50 12.55 34.04
C PRO A 168 -2.90 12.96 33.59
N VAL A 169 -3.83 12.02 33.64
CA VAL A 169 -5.23 12.20 33.22
C VAL A 169 -6.15 11.83 34.36
N ARG A 170 -7.22 12.61 34.53
CA ARG A 170 -8.21 12.43 35.57
C ARG A 170 -9.51 11.93 34.98
N CYS A 171 -10.05 10.86 35.57
CA CYS A 171 -11.44 10.47 35.38
C CYS A 171 -12.30 11.33 36.32
N VAL A 172 -13.27 12.06 35.78
CA VAL A 172 -14.06 13.03 36.54
C VAL A 172 -14.99 12.32 37.53
N GLU A 173 -15.66 11.25 37.12
CA GLU A 173 -16.63 10.52 37.92
C GLU A 173 -15.98 9.69 39.01
N MET A 174 -14.89 9.00 38.68
CA MET A 174 -14.17 8.17 39.66
C MET A 174 -13.27 9.03 40.56
N GLY A 175 -12.98 10.27 40.18
CA GLY A 175 -12.06 11.15 40.89
C GLY A 175 -10.58 10.70 40.84
N ILE A 176 -10.27 9.60 40.14
CA ILE A 176 -8.93 9.01 40.08
C ILE A 176 -8.07 9.73 39.05
N VAL A 177 -6.83 10.02 39.43
CA VAL A 177 -5.77 10.51 38.54
C VAL A 177 -4.87 9.35 38.17
N PHE A 178 -4.78 9.09 36.87
CA PHE A 178 -3.87 8.10 36.31
C PHE A 178 -2.60 8.81 35.83
N PRO A 179 -1.41 8.26 36.13
CA PRO A 179 -0.13 8.77 35.62
C PRO A 179 -0.07 8.90 34.10
N THR A 180 -0.74 8.00 33.37
CA THR A 180 -0.76 8.00 31.90
C THR A 180 -2.12 7.59 31.33
N ILE A 181 -2.38 7.99 30.08
CA ILE A 181 -3.56 7.54 29.32
C ILE A 181 -3.58 6.01 29.18
N ALA A 182 -2.42 5.36 29.09
CA ALA A 182 -2.33 3.91 28.93
C ALA A 182 -2.80 3.17 30.20
N GLU A 183 -2.42 3.65 31.38
CA GLU A 183 -2.87 3.09 32.66
C GLU A 183 -4.37 3.31 32.86
N ALA A 184 -4.86 4.51 32.55
CA ALA A 184 -6.30 4.82 32.54
C ALA A 184 -7.08 3.87 31.62
N ALA A 185 -6.57 3.65 30.40
CA ALA A 185 -7.20 2.79 29.41
C ALA A 185 -7.24 1.34 29.87
N LYS A 186 -6.15 0.86 30.50
CA LYS A 186 -6.07 -0.49 31.06
C LYS A 186 -7.04 -0.68 32.23
N ALA A 187 -7.14 0.29 33.14
CA ALA A 187 -8.05 0.23 34.29
C ALA A 187 -9.52 0.15 33.86
N VAL A 188 -9.87 0.83 32.77
CA VAL A 188 -11.24 0.90 32.24
C VAL A 188 -11.50 -0.14 31.14
N GLY A 189 -10.48 -0.91 30.73
CA GLY A 189 -10.61 -1.97 29.74
C GLY A 189 -10.86 -1.48 28.31
N ILE A 190 -10.36 -0.30 27.95
CA ILE A 190 -10.53 0.30 26.62
C ILE A 190 -9.21 0.62 25.93
N ASN A 191 -9.26 0.98 24.65
CA ASN A 191 -8.10 1.45 23.91
C ASN A 191 -7.72 2.88 24.36
N SER A 192 -6.41 3.14 24.56
CA SER A 192 -5.88 4.45 24.95
C SER A 192 -6.23 5.57 23.95
N ARG A 193 -6.42 5.23 22.67
CA ARG A 193 -6.89 6.16 21.63
C ARG A 193 -8.28 6.70 21.94
N THR A 194 -9.15 5.92 22.58
CA THR A 194 -10.52 6.34 22.92
C THR A 194 -10.51 7.44 23.97
N ILE A 195 -9.65 7.31 25.00
CA ILE A 195 -9.44 8.36 26.00
C ILE A 195 -8.78 9.59 25.38
N SER A 196 -7.79 9.40 24.50
CA SER A 196 -7.19 10.49 23.74
C SER A 196 -8.20 11.25 22.88
N ALA A 197 -9.11 10.54 22.20
CA ALA A 197 -10.18 11.13 21.42
C ALA A 197 -11.15 11.95 22.29
N ALA A 198 -11.43 11.49 23.52
CA ALA A 198 -12.23 12.23 24.49
C ALA A 198 -11.54 13.52 24.94
N LEU A 199 -10.26 13.46 25.28
CA LEU A 199 -9.45 14.62 25.69
C LEU A 199 -9.29 15.67 24.57
N ASN A 200 -9.22 15.21 23.31
CA ASN A 200 -9.09 16.05 22.13
C ASN A 200 -10.43 16.55 21.55
N GLY A 201 -11.57 16.23 22.19
CA GLY A 201 -12.88 16.71 21.75
C GLY A 201 -13.48 15.98 20.55
N GLN A 202 -12.89 14.87 20.12
CA GLN A 202 -13.46 14.01 19.09
C GLN A 202 -14.59 13.14 19.64
N SER A 203 -14.49 12.80 20.93
CA SER A 203 -15.53 12.15 21.72
C SER A 203 -15.82 12.98 22.98
N PHE A 204 -17.00 12.81 23.58
CA PHE A 204 -17.34 13.47 24.86
C PHE A 204 -16.97 12.58 26.06
N THR A 205 -17.08 11.26 25.88
CA THR A 205 -16.74 10.27 26.90
C THR A 205 -15.85 9.18 26.32
N ALA A 206 -15.13 8.50 27.21
CA ALA A 206 -14.50 7.22 26.89
C ALA A 206 -14.92 6.22 27.95
N ALA A 207 -15.52 5.11 27.50
CA ALA A 207 -16.21 4.12 28.34
C ALA A 207 -17.30 4.72 29.25
N GLY A 208 -17.97 5.79 28.82
CA GLY A 208 -19.01 6.45 29.62
C GLY A 208 -18.48 7.43 30.67
N PHE A 209 -17.17 7.57 30.82
CA PHE A 209 -16.54 8.53 31.74
C PHE A 209 -16.04 9.78 31.05
N HIS A 210 -16.02 10.90 31.77
CA HIS A 210 -15.39 12.14 31.34
C HIS A 210 -13.92 12.18 31.76
N TRP A 211 -13.08 12.61 30.83
CA TRP A 211 -11.63 12.64 30.98
C TRP A 211 -11.12 14.06 30.86
N LYS A 212 -10.26 14.46 31.80
CA LYS A 212 -9.58 15.77 31.80
C LYS A 212 -8.09 15.58 32.05
N PHE A 213 -7.27 16.54 31.62
CA PHE A 213 -5.87 16.55 32.03
C PHE A 213 -5.78 16.93 33.51
N ALA A 214 -4.93 16.23 34.26
CA ALA A 214 -4.78 16.49 35.69
C ALA A 214 -4.01 17.80 35.97
N ASP A 215 -3.36 18.38 34.96
CA ASP A 215 -2.67 19.67 35.03
C ASP A 215 -3.60 20.89 34.89
N GLY A 216 -4.93 20.67 34.91
CA GLY A 216 -5.92 21.74 34.90
C GLY A 216 -6.18 22.35 33.51
N ARG A 217 -5.51 21.89 32.46
CA ARG A 217 -5.84 22.34 31.10
C ARG A 217 -7.25 21.91 30.72
N PRO A 218 -8.08 22.82 30.16
CA PRO A 218 -9.37 22.42 29.65
C PRO A 218 -9.16 21.39 28.54
N ALA A 219 -9.86 20.26 28.63
CA ALA A 219 -9.98 19.35 27.49
C ALA A 219 -10.63 20.13 26.33
N ASN A 220 -10.30 19.80 25.08
CA ASN A 220 -10.84 20.46 23.88
C ASN A 220 -12.30 20.06 23.65
N ILE A 221 -13.17 20.18 24.64
CA ILE A 221 -14.56 19.73 24.60
C ILE A 221 -15.35 20.68 23.69
N ARG A 222 -15.96 20.15 22.62
CA ARG A 222 -16.91 20.92 21.81
C ARG A 222 -18.22 21.13 22.59
N PRO A 223 -18.82 22.35 22.58
CA PRO A 223 -20.10 22.61 23.24
C PRO A 223 -21.24 21.75 22.68
N GLU A 224 -22.10 21.26 23.58
CA GLU A 224 -23.23 20.35 23.29
C GLU A 224 -24.24 20.94 22.29
N GLU A 225 -24.35 22.27 22.24
CA GLU A 225 -25.26 23.04 21.39
C GLU A 225 -24.94 22.98 19.89
N THR A 226 -23.76 22.49 19.48
CA THR A 226 -23.39 22.35 18.06
C THR A 226 -23.82 21.02 17.41
N ARG A 227 -24.63 20.21 18.09
CA ARG A 227 -25.08 18.90 17.60
C ARG A 227 -26.01 19.03 16.39
N LYS A 228 -25.50 18.69 15.21
CA LYS A 228 -26.36 18.24 14.10
C LYS A 228 -26.98 16.88 14.46
N PRO A 229 -28.29 16.66 14.27
CA PRO A 229 -28.90 15.36 14.52
C PRO A 229 -28.25 14.28 13.65
N LYS A 230 -27.82 13.17 14.26
CA LYS A 230 -27.08 12.08 13.58
C LYS A 230 -27.97 11.23 12.66
N LYS A 231 -29.29 11.31 12.80
CA LYS A 231 -30.25 10.55 12.00
C LYS A 231 -30.83 11.48 10.93
N LYS A 232 -30.42 11.25 9.68
CA LYS A 232 -31.02 11.91 8.52
C LYS A 232 -32.13 10.99 7.98
N PRO A 233 -33.39 11.44 7.96
CA PRO A 233 -34.47 10.66 7.41
C PRO A 233 -34.26 10.42 5.90
N VAL A 234 -34.63 9.24 5.45
CA VAL A 234 -34.52 8.81 4.06
C VAL A 234 -35.89 8.36 3.55
N ARG A 235 -36.24 8.73 2.32
CA ARG A 235 -37.47 8.30 1.66
C ARG A 235 -37.14 7.31 0.56
N CYS A 236 -37.94 6.26 0.44
CA CYS A 236 -38.00 5.42 -0.77
C CYS A 236 -38.99 6.06 -1.75
N ILE A 237 -38.55 6.37 -2.97
CA ILE A 237 -39.36 7.15 -3.93
C ILE A 237 -40.56 6.34 -4.42
N GLU A 238 -40.39 5.05 -4.69
CA GLU A 238 -41.45 4.19 -5.22
C GLU A 238 -42.53 3.88 -4.18
N THR A 239 -42.15 3.70 -2.92
CA THR A 239 -43.11 3.37 -1.85
C THR A 239 -43.65 4.62 -1.15
N GLY A 240 -42.99 5.77 -1.31
CA GLY A 240 -43.30 7.01 -0.61
C GLY A 240 -42.97 7.00 0.90
N VAL A 241 -42.55 5.86 1.45
CA VAL A 241 -42.30 5.68 2.89
C VAL A 241 -41.04 6.42 3.32
N ILE A 242 -41.17 7.20 4.39
CA ILE A 242 -40.06 7.89 5.05
C ILE A 242 -39.61 7.08 6.25
N TYR A 243 -38.32 6.78 6.28
CA TYR A 243 -37.64 6.13 7.39
C TYR A 243 -36.85 7.16 8.17
N GLU A 244 -36.80 7.03 9.49
CA GLU A 244 -36.07 7.93 10.39
C GLU A 244 -34.55 7.88 10.14
N SER A 245 -34.05 6.79 9.56
CA SER A 245 -32.65 6.63 9.20
C SER A 245 -32.45 5.59 8.10
N ILE A 246 -31.31 5.69 7.41
CA ILE A 246 -30.85 4.65 6.45
C ILE A 246 -30.75 3.27 7.08
N ALA A 247 -30.48 3.17 8.39
CA ALA A 247 -30.38 1.90 9.09
C ALA A 247 -31.76 1.25 9.32
N GLN A 248 -32.80 2.07 9.51
CA GLN A 248 -34.17 1.57 9.60
C GLN A 248 -34.64 1.06 8.23
N ALA A 249 -34.40 1.84 7.17
CA ALA A 249 -34.69 1.43 5.80
C ALA A 249 -33.95 0.14 5.40
N ALA A 250 -32.66 0.04 5.76
CA ALA A 250 -31.84 -1.14 5.52
C ALA A 250 -32.43 -2.40 6.13
N LYS A 251 -32.95 -2.33 7.37
CA LYS A 251 -33.60 -3.46 8.03
C LYS A 251 -34.89 -3.88 7.33
N THR A 252 -35.70 -2.93 6.86
CA THR A 252 -36.98 -3.24 6.21
C THR A 252 -36.79 -3.94 4.87
N PHE A 253 -35.80 -3.52 4.08
CA PHE A 253 -35.54 -4.08 2.75
C PHE A 253 -34.48 -5.18 2.73
N ASP A 254 -33.95 -5.55 3.91
CA ASP A 254 -32.81 -6.47 4.06
C ASP A 254 -31.61 -6.09 3.16
N LEU A 255 -31.25 -4.80 3.23
CA LEU A 255 -30.16 -4.21 2.46
C LEU A 255 -29.05 -3.70 3.36
N CYS A 256 -27.87 -3.48 2.78
CA CYS A 256 -26.80 -2.78 3.48
C CYS A 256 -27.12 -1.28 3.62
N SER A 257 -26.98 -0.71 4.82
CA SER A 257 -27.25 0.73 5.04
C SER A 257 -26.37 1.65 4.19
N THR A 258 -25.17 1.19 3.80
CA THR A 258 -24.29 1.96 2.92
C THR A 258 -24.81 2.03 1.49
N THR A 259 -25.43 0.97 0.95
CA THR A 259 -25.94 0.98 -0.43
C THR A 259 -27.12 1.94 -0.58
N ILE A 260 -28.01 1.98 0.42
CA ILE A 260 -29.08 3.00 0.52
C ILE A 260 -28.48 4.40 0.61
N GLY A 261 -27.41 4.58 1.40
CA GLY A 261 -26.71 5.86 1.49
C GLY A 261 -26.09 6.33 0.17
N HIS A 262 -25.45 5.44 -0.59
CA HIS A 262 -24.89 5.74 -1.91
C HIS A 262 -25.99 6.10 -2.93
N ALA A 263 -27.10 5.35 -2.94
CA ALA A 263 -28.26 5.68 -3.77
C ALA A 263 -28.84 7.05 -3.39
N ALA A 264 -29.05 7.32 -2.10
CA ALA A 264 -29.58 8.60 -1.60
C ALA A 264 -28.63 9.79 -1.82
N ASN A 265 -27.35 9.56 -2.05
CA ASN A 265 -26.38 10.59 -2.43
C ASN A 265 -26.22 10.76 -3.95
N GLY A 266 -26.89 9.93 -4.76
CA GLY A 266 -26.81 9.95 -6.23
C GLY A 266 -25.55 9.29 -6.79
N GLU A 267 -24.83 8.51 -5.98
CA GLU A 267 -23.67 7.72 -6.41
C GLU A 267 -24.10 6.44 -7.12
N TYR A 268 -25.20 5.84 -6.66
CA TYR A 268 -25.85 4.69 -7.29
C TYR A 268 -27.22 5.09 -7.85
N GLU A 269 -27.64 4.41 -8.91
CA GLU A 269 -28.96 4.61 -9.49
C GLU A 269 -30.06 4.08 -8.55
N LYS A 270 -29.87 2.89 -7.97
CA LYS A 270 -30.85 2.20 -7.11
C LYS A 270 -30.14 1.41 -6.01
N ALA A 271 -30.83 1.20 -4.89
CA ALA A 271 -30.44 0.21 -3.88
C ALA A 271 -31.61 -0.76 -3.64
N GLY A 272 -31.34 -2.05 -3.84
CA GLY A 272 -32.37 -3.10 -3.77
C GLY A 272 -33.49 -2.96 -4.80
N GLY A 273 -33.23 -2.26 -5.91
CA GLY A 273 -34.23 -2.00 -6.95
C GLY A 273 -35.05 -0.71 -6.75
N TYR A 274 -34.85 0.00 -5.63
CA TYR A 274 -35.58 1.23 -5.28
C TYR A 274 -34.69 2.46 -5.36
N HIS A 275 -35.29 3.62 -5.62
CA HIS A 275 -34.64 4.92 -5.51
C HIS A 275 -34.81 5.50 -4.10
N TRP A 276 -33.78 6.21 -3.66
CA TRP A 276 -33.68 6.71 -2.30
C TRP A 276 -33.32 8.19 -2.31
N GLU A 277 -33.89 8.97 -1.39
CA GLU A 277 -33.54 10.39 -1.20
C GLU A 277 -33.48 10.76 0.29
N PHE A 278 -32.59 11.68 0.66
CA PHE A 278 -32.59 12.24 2.01
C PHE A 278 -33.62 13.36 2.10
N VAL A 279 -34.53 13.28 3.08
CA VAL A 279 -35.66 14.22 3.21
C VAL A 279 -35.19 15.67 3.44
N ASP A 280 -34.05 15.88 4.08
CA ASP A 280 -33.49 17.23 4.34
C ASP A 280 -32.87 17.91 3.11
N LYS A 281 -32.66 17.19 2.00
CA LYS A 281 -32.14 17.78 0.75
C LYS A 281 -33.33 18.04 -0.18
N GLN A 282 -33.72 19.30 -0.36
CA GLN A 282 -34.82 19.73 -1.25
C GLN A 282 -34.60 19.44 -2.75
N SER A 283 -33.71 18.53 -3.13
CA SER A 283 -33.61 18.03 -4.51
C SER A 283 -32.91 16.68 -4.53
N HIS A 284 -33.60 15.68 -5.07
CA HIS A 284 -32.98 14.46 -5.55
C HIS A 284 -31.85 14.84 -6.51
N LYS A 285 -30.59 14.52 -6.16
CA LYS A 285 -29.48 14.71 -7.10
C LYS A 285 -29.60 13.63 -8.17
N PRO A 286 -29.86 13.98 -9.45
CA PRO A 286 -29.93 12.98 -10.50
C PRO A 286 -28.64 12.18 -10.55
N TYR A 287 -28.76 10.86 -10.73
CA TYR A 287 -27.62 9.98 -10.90
C TYR A 287 -26.72 10.51 -12.01
N LYS A 288 -25.51 10.94 -11.64
CA LYS A 288 -24.51 11.37 -12.63
C LYS A 288 -23.80 10.12 -13.12
N LYS A 289 -24.28 9.57 -14.23
CA LYS A 289 -23.58 8.51 -14.96
C LYS A 289 -22.18 9.02 -15.30
N ASN A 290 -21.16 8.54 -14.60
CA ASN A 290 -19.78 8.86 -14.93
C ASN A 290 -19.51 8.29 -16.33
N PRO A 291 -19.22 9.11 -17.36
CA PRO A 291 -18.96 8.61 -18.72
C PRO A 291 -17.72 7.70 -18.76
N GLN A 292 -16.84 7.83 -17.77
CA GLN A 292 -15.76 6.91 -17.49
C GLN A 292 -16.22 5.81 -16.51
N GLN A 293 -17.09 4.90 -16.97
CA GLN A 293 -16.90 3.53 -16.53
C GLN A 293 -15.51 3.15 -17.03
N LYS A 294 -14.50 3.13 -16.14
CA LYS A 294 -13.18 2.59 -16.45
C LYS A 294 -13.43 1.20 -17.04
N ARG A 295 -13.37 1.09 -18.37
CA ARG A 295 -13.40 -0.19 -19.07
C ARG A 295 -12.34 -1.03 -18.39
N GLY A 296 -12.70 -2.22 -17.92
CA GLY A 296 -11.74 -3.11 -17.30
C GLY A 296 -10.54 -3.22 -18.24
N LYS A 297 -9.34 -2.90 -17.77
CA LYS A 297 -8.14 -2.98 -18.61
C LYS A 297 -8.00 -4.44 -19.06
N ALA A 298 -7.84 -4.66 -20.35
CA ALA A 298 -7.63 -5.99 -20.89
C ALA A 298 -6.31 -6.55 -20.35
N VAL A 299 -6.30 -7.85 -20.08
CA VAL A 299 -5.15 -8.55 -19.50
C VAL A 299 -4.80 -9.74 -20.37
N ARG A 300 -3.50 -9.99 -20.54
CA ARG A 300 -2.97 -11.12 -21.31
C ARG A 300 -2.28 -12.10 -20.38
N CYS A 301 -2.57 -13.39 -20.58
CA CYS A 301 -1.78 -14.48 -20.00
C CYS A 301 -0.55 -14.70 -20.88
N ILE A 302 0.66 -14.62 -20.31
CA ILE A 302 1.90 -14.68 -21.09
C ILE A 302 2.14 -16.09 -21.66
N GLU A 303 1.78 -17.14 -20.92
CA GLU A 303 1.99 -18.52 -21.35
C GLU A 303 1.00 -18.97 -22.41
N THR A 304 -0.29 -18.63 -22.26
CA THR A 304 -1.33 -19.06 -23.20
C THR A 304 -1.51 -18.06 -24.35
N GLN A 305 -0.92 -16.86 -24.24
CA GLN A 305 -1.13 -15.73 -25.15
C GLN A 305 -2.60 -15.29 -25.26
N GLU A 306 -3.48 -15.78 -24.37
CA GLU A 306 -4.90 -15.43 -24.37
C GLU A 306 -5.11 -14.02 -23.79
N VAL A 307 -5.88 -13.21 -24.51
CA VAL A 307 -6.26 -11.86 -24.11
C VAL A 307 -7.69 -11.85 -23.59
N PHE A 308 -7.84 -11.44 -22.34
CA PHE A 308 -9.13 -11.29 -21.68
C PHE A 308 -9.52 -9.83 -21.59
N LYS A 309 -10.78 -9.54 -21.91
CA LYS A 309 -11.33 -8.17 -21.84
C LYS A 309 -11.31 -7.59 -20.42
N THR A 310 -11.34 -8.45 -19.39
CA THR A 310 -11.29 -8.02 -17.98
C THR A 310 -10.54 -9.05 -17.12
N MET A 311 -9.98 -8.59 -15.99
CA MET A 311 -9.39 -9.48 -14.98
C MET A 311 -10.37 -10.55 -14.46
N SER A 312 -11.67 -10.20 -14.37
CA SER A 312 -12.69 -11.14 -13.92
C SER A 312 -12.86 -12.32 -14.88
N LYS A 313 -12.82 -12.06 -16.20
CA LYS A 313 -12.94 -13.14 -17.20
C LYS A 313 -11.69 -14.03 -17.23
N ALA A 314 -10.52 -13.43 -17.05
CA ALA A 314 -9.26 -14.16 -16.88
C ALA A 314 -9.29 -15.08 -15.63
N ALA A 315 -9.74 -14.55 -14.50
CA ALA A 315 -9.85 -15.27 -13.23
C ALA A 315 -10.80 -16.47 -13.33
N GLU A 316 -11.96 -16.29 -13.95
CA GLU A 316 -12.94 -17.35 -14.19
C GLU A 316 -12.37 -18.47 -15.08
N CYS A 317 -11.68 -18.10 -16.16
CA CYS A 317 -11.12 -19.06 -17.12
C CYS A 317 -9.98 -19.91 -16.51
N VAL A 318 -9.14 -19.28 -15.69
CA VAL A 318 -7.99 -19.93 -15.06
C VAL A 318 -8.34 -20.56 -13.71
N GLY A 319 -9.51 -20.27 -13.15
CA GLY A 319 -9.95 -20.80 -11.86
C GLY A 319 -9.20 -20.22 -10.67
N ILE A 320 -8.80 -18.95 -10.73
CA ILE A 320 -8.07 -18.24 -9.66
C ILE A 320 -8.82 -16.97 -9.23
N SER A 321 -8.47 -16.40 -8.08
CA SER A 321 -9.13 -15.17 -7.61
C SER A 321 -8.70 -13.95 -8.44
N VAL A 322 -9.63 -13.02 -8.67
CA VAL A 322 -9.34 -11.72 -9.32
C VAL A 322 -8.25 -10.95 -8.56
N ALA A 323 -8.25 -11.06 -7.22
CA ALA A 323 -7.24 -10.45 -6.37
C ALA A 323 -5.83 -11.01 -6.63
N SER A 324 -5.71 -12.31 -6.93
CA SER A 324 -4.43 -12.95 -7.28
C SER A 324 -3.87 -12.36 -8.57
N ILE A 325 -4.70 -12.25 -9.61
CA ILE A 325 -4.31 -11.62 -10.89
C ILE A 325 -3.93 -10.15 -10.68
N SER A 326 -4.71 -9.40 -9.90
CA SER A 326 -4.42 -8.01 -9.59
C SER A 326 -3.08 -7.84 -8.85
N ARG A 327 -2.77 -8.72 -7.90
CA ARG A 327 -1.48 -8.68 -7.20
C ARG A 327 -0.31 -8.99 -8.13
N ALA A 328 -0.48 -9.91 -9.08
CA ALA A 328 0.54 -10.23 -10.08
C ALA A 328 0.79 -9.04 -11.02
N LEU A 329 -0.28 -8.43 -11.54
CA LEU A 329 -0.22 -7.26 -12.41
C LEU A 329 0.40 -6.03 -11.73
N ASN A 330 0.19 -5.87 -10.42
CA ASN A 330 0.79 -4.79 -9.63
C ASN A 330 2.19 -5.13 -9.08
N GLY A 331 2.81 -6.23 -9.53
CA GLY A 331 4.17 -6.61 -9.13
C GLY A 331 4.31 -7.09 -7.68
N LYS A 332 3.21 -7.25 -6.93
CA LYS A 332 3.24 -7.72 -5.54
C LYS A 332 3.54 -9.22 -5.42
N VAL A 333 3.27 -9.97 -6.48
CA VAL A 333 3.62 -11.39 -6.62
C VAL A 333 4.10 -11.63 -8.05
N LYS A 334 4.99 -12.60 -8.27
CA LYS A 334 5.55 -12.87 -9.61
C LYS A 334 4.54 -13.53 -10.56
N MET A 335 3.62 -14.33 -10.02
CA MET A 335 2.65 -15.13 -10.76
C MET A 335 1.31 -15.17 -10.02
N ALA A 336 0.22 -15.38 -10.75
CA ALA A 336 -1.08 -15.71 -10.15
C ALA A 336 -1.50 -17.11 -10.62
N GLY A 337 -1.64 -18.04 -9.65
CA GLY A 337 -1.72 -19.47 -9.97
C GLY A 337 -0.36 -19.98 -10.44
N VAL A 338 -0.28 -20.39 -11.71
CA VAL A 338 0.95 -20.82 -12.40
C VAL A 338 1.29 -19.95 -13.63
N TYR A 339 0.57 -18.85 -13.80
CA TYR A 339 0.63 -18.01 -15.01
C TYR A 339 1.13 -16.60 -14.71
N HIS A 340 1.82 -16.01 -15.67
CA HIS A 340 2.22 -14.61 -15.67
C HIS A 340 1.18 -13.76 -16.40
N TRP A 341 0.96 -12.56 -15.88
CA TRP A 341 -0.10 -11.66 -16.33
C TRP A 341 0.46 -10.29 -16.63
N GLU A 342 -0.01 -9.68 -17.71
CA GLU A 342 0.32 -8.30 -18.06
C GLU A 342 -0.91 -7.55 -18.59
N PHE A 343 -0.86 -6.22 -18.51
CA PHE A 343 -1.88 -5.38 -19.13
C PHE A 343 -1.63 -5.26 -20.62
N VAL A 344 -2.69 -5.42 -21.40
CA VAL A 344 -2.65 -5.16 -22.84
C VAL A 344 -2.68 -3.65 -23.04
N LYS A 345 -1.64 -3.11 -23.70
CA LYS A 345 -1.61 -1.70 -24.11
C LYS A 345 -2.61 -1.52 -25.26
N GLU A 346 -3.53 -0.57 -25.13
CA GLU A 346 -4.65 -0.38 -26.06
C GLU A 346 -4.16 -0.05 -27.48
N ASN A 347 -4.13 -1.05 -28.37
CA ASN A 347 -4.40 -0.97 -29.81
C ASN A 347 -4.22 -2.36 -30.45
N ILE A 348 -5.15 -3.28 -30.18
CA ILE A 348 -5.34 -4.46 -31.02
C ILE A 348 -6.81 -4.48 -31.40
N ASP A 349 -7.05 -4.34 -32.71
CA ASP A 349 -8.36 -4.37 -33.33
C ASP A 349 -9.01 -5.74 -33.08
N LEU A 350 -10.03 -5.76 -32.21
CA LEU A 350 -10.70 -6.99 -31.79
C LEU A 350 -11.75 -7.37 -32.83
N THR A 351 -11.33 -7.91 -33.97
CA THR A 351 -12.27 -8.71 -34.77
C THR A 351 -12.60 -10.01 -34.02
N PRO A 352 -13.88 -10.41 -33.96
CA PRO A 352 -14.29 -11.61 -33.23
C PRO A 352 -13.91 -12.85 -34.03
N VAL A 353 -12.75 -13.43 -33.72
CA VAL A 353 -12.39 -14.76 -34.24
C VAL A 353 -13.08 -15.84 -33.39
N LYS A 354 -13.80 -16.67 -34.13
CA LYS A 354 -14.66 -17.81 -33.79
C LYS A 354 -14.39 -18.53 -32.46
N LYS A 355 -15.48 -18.79 -31.73
CA LYS A 355 -15.56 -19.71 -30.59
C LYS A 355 -14.93 -21.07 -30.95
N SER A 356 -13.99 -21.53 -30.14
CA SER A 356 -13.50 -22.92 -30.12
C SER A 356 -13.84 -23.57 -28.76
N PRO A 357 -13.92 -24.91 -28.69
CA PRO A 357 -14.90 -25.62 -27.86
C PRO A 357 -14.48 -25.76 -26.39
N LYS A 358 -15.50 -25.91 -25.53
CA LYS A 358 -15.37 -26.23 -24.09
C LYS A 358 -14.34 -27.34 -23.89
N THR A 359 -13.37 -27.09 -23.02
CA THR A 359 -12.38 -28.09 -22.60
C THR A 359 -13.12 -29.32 -22.07
N THR A 360 -12.95 -30.45 -22.73
CA THR A 360 -13.50 -31.73 -22.28
C THR A 360 -12.81 -32.09 -20.97
N ALA A 361 -13.59 -32.34 -19.92
CA ALA A 361 -13.05 -32.79 -18.65
C ALA A 361 -12.22 -34.06 -18.87
N LYS A 362 -10.99 -34.08 -18.35
CA LYS A 362 -10.14 -35.27 -18.43
C LYS A 362 -10.62 -36.30 -17.40
N PRO A 363 -10.86 -37.55 -17.80
CA PRO A 363 -11.31 -38.59 -16.89
C PRO A 363 -10.21 -38.97 -15.89
N VAL A 364 -10.62 -39.35 -14.69
CA VAL A 364 -9.73 -39.71 -13.57
C VAL A 364 -10.15 -41.05 -13.00
N ARG A 365 -9.17 -41.85 -12.59
CA ARG A 365 -9.38 -43.19 -12.04
C ARG A 365 -8.92 -43.24 -10.58
N CYS A 366 -9.73 -43.87 -9.73
CA CYS A 366 -9.29 -44.30 -8.40
C CYS A 366 -8.54 -45.62 -8.53
N VAL A 367 -7.29 -45.68 -8.04
CA VAL A 367 -6.41 -46.84 -8.23
C VAL A 367 -6.93 -48.05 -7.44
N GLU A 368 -7.45 -47.83 -6.23
CA GLU A 368 -7.92 -48.89 -5.33
C GLU A 368 -9.27 -49.47 -5.75
N THR A 369 -10.23 -48.64 -6.15
CA THR A 369 -11.55 -49.14 -6.57
C THR A 369 -11.60 -49.51 -8.05
N GLY A 370 -10.64 -49.02 -8.85
CA GLY A 370 -10.61 -49.22 -10.29
C GLY A 370 -11.63 -48.35 -11.06
N GLU A 371 -12.47 -47.59 -10.37
CA GLU A 371 -13.54 -46.80 -10.98
C GLU A 371 -12.99 -45.58 -11.74
N VAL A 372 -13.55 -45.32 -12.92
CA VAL A 372 -13.19 -44.19 -13.79
C VAL A 372 -14.34 -43.19 -13.81
N PHE A 373 -14.01 -41.94 -13.48
CA PHE A 373 -14.93 -40.82 -13.43
C PHE A 373 -14.63 -39.87 -14.58
N ARG A 374 -15.67 -39.26 -15.17
CA ARG A 374 -15.52 -38.35 -16.33
C ARG A 374 -14.82 -37.04 -15.96
N SER A 375 -14.75 -36.72 -14.66
CA SER A 375 -14.08 -35.53 -14.15
C SER A 375 -13.65 -35.68 -12.69
N MET A 376 -12.67 -34.87 -12.27
CA MET A 376 -12.29 -34.74 -10.86
C MET A 376 -13.46 -34.35 -9.95
N ARG A 377 -14.48 -33.66 -10.46
CA ARG A 377 -15.62 -33.22 -9.65
C ARG A 377 -16.60 -34.36 -9.39
N GLU A 378 -16.82 -35.21 -10.38
CA GLU A 378 -17.65 -36.41 -10.21
C GLU A 378 -17.03 -37.39 -9.21
N ALA A 379 -15.72 -37.59 -9.29
CA ALA A 379 -14.97 -38.36 -8.29
C ALA A 379 -15.05 -37.74 -6.89
N ALA A 380 -14.94 -36.42 -6.79
CA ALA A 380 -15.04 -35.69 -5.52
C ALA A 380 -16.40 -35.86 -4.84
N ASP A 381 -17.48 -35.74 -5.62
CA ASP A 381 -18.85 -35.89 -5.11
C ASP A 381 -19.12 -37.34 -4.67
N HIS A 382 -18.60 -38.35 -5.40
CA HIS A 382 -18.77 -39.77 -5.05
C HIS A 382 -18.10 -40.15 -3.72
N PHE A 383 -16.87 -39.68 -3.50
CA PHE A 383 -16.09 -40.02 -2.29
C PHE A 383 -16.27 -39.00 -1.15
N GLY A 384 -17.08 -37.95 -1.33
CA GLY A 384 -17.27 -36.90 -0.34
C GLY A 384 -16.00 -36.09 -0.03
N ILE A 385 -15.11 -35.95 -1.01
CA ILE A 385 -13.82 -35.25 -0.88
C ILE A 385 -13.77 -34.02 -1.77
N HIS A 386 -12.93 -33.04 -1.44
CA HIS A 386 -12.84 -31.83 -2.26
C HIS A 386 -12.07 -32.08 -3.57
N SER A 387 -12.59 -31.60 -4.71
CA SER A 387 -12.01 -31.85 -6.05
C SER A 387 -10.60 -31.29 -6.24
N SER A 388 -10.24 -30.20 -5.56
CA SER A 388 -8.85 -29.71 -5.56
C SER A 388 -7.89 -30.69 -4.85
N GLY A 389 -8.37 -31.47 -3.90
CA GLY A 389 -7.61 -32.55 -3.26
C GLY A 389 -7.17 -33.58 -4.29
N ILE A 390 -8.10 -34.11 -5.06
CA ILE A 390 -7.84 -35.07 -6.15
C ILE A 390 -6.83 -34.48 -7.15
N GLY A 391 -6.98 -33.21 -7.52
CA GLY A 391 -6.00 -32.49 -8.35
C GLY A 391 -4.59 -32.48 -7.77
N HIS A 392 -4.43 -32.31 -6.45
CA HIS A 392 -3.13 -32.35 -5.79
C HIS A 392 -2.51 -33.76 -5.72
N ALA A 393 -3.33 -34.81 -5.61
CA ALA A 393 -2.86 -36.20 -5.69
C ALA A 393 -2.34 -36.52 -7.10
N LEU A 394 -3.08 -36.13 -8.14
CA LEU A 394 -2.72 -36.36 -9.54
C LEU A 394 -1.39 -35.69 -9.95
N HIS A 395 -1.10 -34.52 -9.39
CA HIS A 395 0.16 -33.79 -9.65
C HIS A 395 1.27 -34.15 -8.64
N ARG A 396 1.14 -35.28 -7.94
CA ARG A 396 2.10 -35.86 -6.98
C ARG A 396 2.52 -34.94 -5.82
N ARG A 397 1.67 -33.99 -5.41
CA ARG A 397 1.92 -33.10 -4.26
C ARG A 397 1.40 -33.65 -2.93
N LYS A 398 0.51 -34.64 -2.98
CA LYS A 398 0.07 -35.46 -1.84
C LYS A 398 0.05 -36.93 -2.29
N LYS A 399 0.43 -37.87 -1.39
CA LYS A 399 0.46 -39.30 -1.72
C LYS A 399 -0.96 -39.90 -1.86
N THR A 400 -1.90 -39.48 -1.02
CA THR A 400 -3.29 -39.94 -1.03
C THR A 400 -4.26 -38.80 -0.70
N VAL A 401 -5.52 -38.92 -1.13
CA VAL A 401 -6.63 -38.02 -0.78
C VAL A 401 -7.85 -38.85 -0.49
N GLY A 402 -8.45 -38.65 0.70
CA GLY A 402 -9.55 -39.49 1.17
C GLY A 402 -9.14 -40.93 1.49
N GLY A 403 -7.84 -41.23 1.57
CA GLY A 403 -7.33 -42.60 1.70
C GLY A 403 -7.03 -43.31 0.37
N TYR A 404 -7.31 -42.66 -0.76
CA TYR A 404 -7.20 -43.25 -2.11
C TYR A 404 -6.12 -42.59 -2.97
N HIS A 405 -5.59 -43.34 -3.93
CA HIS A 405 -4.68 -42.89 -4.98
C HIS A 405 -5.44 -42.59 -6.28
N TRP A 406 -4.97 -41.58 -7.00
CA TRP A 406 -5.66 -41.03 -8.16
C TRP A 406 -4.71 -40.92 -9.35
N GLU A 407 -5.17 -41.37 -10.52
CA GLU A 407 -4.44 -41.24 -11.80
C GLU A 407 -5.34 -40.72 -12.93
N PHE A 408 -4.74 -40.16 -13.98
CA PHE A 408 -5.50 -39.79 -15.18
C PHE A 408 -5.82 -41.05 -15.98
N ALA A 409 -7.08 -41.24 -16.34
CA ALA A 409 -7.48 -42.34 -17.19
C ALA A 409 -7.21 -41.99 -18.66
N THR A 410 -6.67 -42.93 -19.42
CA THR A 410 -6.39 -42.77 -20.86
C THR A 410 -7.64 -42.96 -21.74
N SER A 411 -8.71 -43.57 -21.21
CA SER A 411 -10.03 -43.68 -21.82
C SER A 411 -11.07 -44.21 -20.81
N MET A 412 -12.36 -43.86 -20.98
CA MET A 412 -13.47 -44.52 -20.27
C MET A 412 -13.65 -45.93 -20.86
N PRO A 413 -13.90 -46.98 -20.05
CA PRO A 413 -14.31 -48.29 -20.56
C PRO A 413 -15.69 -48.27 -21.23
#